data_AF-A0A965PQW2-F1
#
_entry.id   AF-A0A965PQW2-F1
#
_cell.length_a   1.000
_cell.length_b   1.000
_cell.length_c   1.000
_cell.angle_alpha   90.00
_cell.angle_beta   90.00
_cell.angle_gamma   90.00
#
_symmetry.space_group_name_H-M   'P 1'
#
loop_
_entity.id
_entity.type
_entity.pdbx_description
1 polymer ?
#
loop_
_entity_poly.entity_id
_entity_poly.type
_entity_poly.pdbx_seq_one_letter_code
_entity_poly.pdbx_strand_id
1 'polypeptide(L)'
;MESAVARGYPQVTKQESPKDGVIMLVASGPSVAGQIDVIREMSKTTLIVAIKDAHDWLIDNGVIPDYALAIDPQEHRISFHKPNTGVEYMIASQCHKAMFDNLEGHKVTIWHPYVMKGQDRPKNSLLIGGGTTSGLRAISLFYVLGWRHFALFGFDSCLTGDTLRINGSGLKEGDQLTEIRIEQDGETFYCNAAMALQAEHFQTYYDYLPDSHYYGFGHGLIQAIIKKREQNGIELQTLIDNKKEPNDRVSFIHFGDKTSASWRYRAKIVSEGWAELNDFTADTLIFAKPQANELMEMARAKARGAWVIVDFCDDHFDWVHYKEALRLADAVTCPTETMAKIIKGHGRDATVIGDPYEYPEAKPHFEWTWESGVNLLWYGHAVNKHSLDRIMGDLEYKGYRVRVVSN
;
A
#
# COMPACT_ATOMS: atom_id res chain seq x y z
N MET A 1 -6.14 -20.55 -21.13
CA MET A 1 -7.48 -20.47 -20.51
C MET A 1 -8.51 -21.37 -21.18
N GLU A 2 -8.77 -21.25 -22.48
CA GLU A 2 -9.74 -22.12 -23.18
C GLU A 2 -9.45 -23.62 -23.01
N SER A 3 -8.18 -24.02 -23.14
CA SER A 3 -7.77 -25.42 -22.92
C SER A 3 -8.08 -25.93 -21.51
N ALA A 4 -8.04 -25.07 -20.48
CA ALA A 4 -8.41 -25.46 -19.12
C ALA A 4 -9.93 -25.65 -19.00
N VAL A 5 -10.70 -24.70 -19.53
CA VAL A 5 -12.17 -24.74 -19.51
C VAL A 5 -12.71 -25.95 -20.29
N ALA A 6 -12.10 -26.27 -21.44
CA ALA A 6 -12.49 -27.40 -22.28
C ALA A 6 -12.36 -28.77 -21.58
N ARG A 7 -11.61 -28.87 -20.48
CA ARG A 7 -11.49 -30.10 -19.69
C ARG A 7 -12.69 -30.38 -18.79
N GLY A 8 -13.61 -29.43 -18.62
CA GLY A 8 -14.86 -29.64 -17.89
C GLY A 8 -14.73 -29.74 -16.37
N TYR A 9 -13.62 -29.30 -15.78
CA TYR A 9 -13.49 -29.24 -14.32
C TYR A 9 -14.49 -28.25 -13.69
N PRO A 10 -14.94 -28.49 -12.44
CA PRO A 10 -15.68 -27.51 -11.65
C PRO A 10 -15.02 -26.12 -11.65
N GLN A 11 -15.82 -25.07 -11.60
CA GLN A 11 -15.35 -23.68 -11.64
C GLN A 11 -15.88 -22.88 -10.45
N VAL A 12 -15.05 -21.97 -9.94
CA VAL A 12 -15.52 -20.93 -9.01
C VAL A 12 -16.33 -19.91 -9.79
N THR A 13 -17.64 -19.89 -9.57
CA THR A 13 -18.61 -19.12 -10.40
C THR A 13 -19.28 -17.97 -9.66
N LYS A 14 -19.20 -17.94 -8.33
CA LYS A 14 -19.81 -16.90 -7.49
C LYS A 14 -18.98 -16.66 -6.23
N GLN A 15 -19.25 -15.54 -5.58
CA GLN A 15 -18.80 -15.31 -4.21
C GLN A 15 -19.70 -16.08 -3.23
N GLU A 16 -19.08 -16.77 -2.29
CA GLU A 16 -19.78 -17.48 -1.22
C GLU A 16 -20.05 -16.57 -0.01
N SER A 17 -21.01 -16.98 0.82
CA SER A 17 -21.27 -16.29 2.09
C SER A 17 -20.08 -16.43 3.05
N PRO A 18 -19.86 -15.46 3.97
CA PRO A 18 -18.81 -15.55 4.97
C PRO A 18 -18.86 -16.86 5.75
N LYS A 19 -17.68 -17.41 6.05
CA LYS A 19 -17.46 -18.63 6.82
C LYS A 19 -16.80 -18.29 8.15
N ASP A 20 -17.25 -18.97 9.19
CA ASP A 20 -16.57 -18.96 10.48
C ASP A 20 -15.29 -19.81 10.43
N GLY A 21 -14.33 -19.46 11.30
CA GLY A 21 -13.07 -20.16 11.43
C GLY A 21 -11.94 -19.59 10.59
N VAL A 22 -10.75 -20.17 10.78
CA VAL A 22 -9.50 -19.74 10.16
C VAL A 22 -9.18 -20.67 8.99
N ILE A 23 -8.56 -20.15 7.94
CA ILE A 23 -7.88 -20.96 6.93
C ILE A 23 -6.39 -20.69 6.95
N MET A 24 -5.58 -21.75 6.88
CA MET A 24 -4.13 -21.63 6.80
C MET A 24 -3.69 -21.52 5.34
N LEU A 25 -2.95 -20.46 5.01
CA LEU A 25 -2.27 -20.32 3.74
C LEU A 25 -0.78 -20.54 3.96
N VAL A 26 -0.22 -21.56 3.32
CA VAL A 26 1.18 -21.93 3.42
C VAL A 26 1.88 -21.61 2.10
N ALA A 27 2.70 -20.56 2.12
CA ALA A 27 3.57 -20.15 1.03
C ALA A 27 5.00 -20.66 1.23
N SER A 28 5.89 -20.33 0.30
CA SER A 28 7.22 -20.93 0.20
C SER A 28 8.36 -20.08 0.78
N GLY A 29 8.07 -19.02 1.53
CA GLY A 29 9.11 -18.19 2.15
C GLY A 29 9.95 -18.98 3.15
N PRO A 30 11.26 -18.69 3.30
CA PRO A 30 12.18 -19.49 4.13
C PRO A 30 11.70 -19.76 5.56
N SER A 31 11.00 -18.81 6.18
CA SER A 31 10.59 -18.88 7.59
C SER A 31 9.62 -20.03 7.89
N VAL A 32 8.88 -20.52 6.88
CA VAL A 32 7.94 -21.63 7.04
C VAL A 32 8.63 -22.92 7.51
N ALA A 33 9.92 -23.09 7.21
CA ALA A 33 10.68 -24.26 7.66
C ALA A 33 10.68 -24.38 9.19
N GLY A 34 10.78 -23.25 9.90
CA GLY A 34 10.70 -23.20 11.36
C GLY A 34 9.28 -23.30 11.93
N GLN A 35 8.26 -23.50 11.10
CA GLN A 35 6.85 -23.51 11.50
C GLN A 35 6.16 -24.87 11.27
N ILE A 36 6.88 -25.90 10.82
CA ILE A 36 6.28 -27.18 10.43
C ILE A 36 5.50 -27.86 11.57
N ASP A 37 6.00 -27.81 12.80
CA ASP A 37 5.32 -28.41 13.95
C ASP A 37 4.03 -27.65 14.32
N VAL A 38 4.06 -26.32 14.21
CA VAL A 38 2.87 -25.47 14.39
C VAL A 38 1.82 -25.79 13.32
N ILE A 39 2.25 -25.87 12.05
CA ILE A 39 1.38 -26.23 10.93
C ILE A 39 0.74 -27.60 11.16
N ARG A 40 1.54 -28.61 11.58
CA ARG A 40 1.04 -29.98 11.84
C ARG A 40 0.04 -30.03 13.00
N GLU A 41 0.22 -29.21 14.03
CA GLU A 41 -0.74 -29.15 15.13
C GLU A 41 -2.05 -28.47 14.69
N MET A 42 -1.95 -27.31 14.04
CA MET A 42 -3.11 -26.55 13.58
C MET A 42 -3.91 -27.32 12.51
N SER A 43 -3.24 -28.13 11.67
CA SER A 43 -3.89 -28.92 10.61
C SER A 43 -4.89 -29.95 11.12
N LYS A 44 -4.86 -30.29 12.42
CA LYS A 44 -5.85 -31.19 13.02
C LYS A 44 -7.25 -30.59 13.05
N THR A 45 -7.37 -29.27 12.97
CA THR A 45 -8.65 -28.54 13.11
C THR A 45 -8.86 -27.45 12.07
N THR A 46 -7.81 -27.07 11.34
CA THR A 46 -7.81 -25.92 10.44
C THR A 46 -7.38 -26.35 9.05
N LEU A 47 -8.14 -25.96 8.02
CA LEU A 47 -7.84 -26.34 6.64
C LEU A 47 -6.56 -25.67 6.12
N ILE A 48 -5.77 -26.40 5.33
CA ILE A 48 -4.52 -25.93 4.73
C ILE A 48 -4.68 -25.70 3.24
N VAL A 49 -4.20 -24.55 2.78
CA VAL A 49 -3.94 -24.24 1.37
C VAL A 49 -2.44 -24.17 1.14
N ALA A 50 -1.90 -25.15 0.43
CA ALA A 50 -0.51 -25.13 -0.02
C ALA A 50 -0.36 -24.31 -1.31
N ILE A 51 0.53 -23.33 -1.32
CA ILE A 51 0.74 -22.45 -2.47
C ILE A 51 2.01 -22.85 -3.21
N LYS A 52 1.85 -23.37 -4.43
CA LYS A 52 2.96 -23.81 -5.31
C LYS A 52 3.96 -24.71 -4.58
N ASP A 53 5.21 -24.24 -4.43
CA ASP A 53 6.34 -24.99 -3.89
C ASP A 53 6.11 -25.50 -2.44
N ALA A 54 5.17 -24.89 -1.70
CA ALA A 54 4.79 -25.36 -0.38
C ALA A 54 4.06 -26.72 -0.39
N HIS A 55 3.44 -27.12 -1.50
CA HIS A 55 2.70 -28.38 -1.60
C HIS A 55 3.58 -29.61 -1.38
N ASP A 56 4.59 -29.78 -2.23
CA ASP A 56 5.47 -30.95 -2.14
C ASP A 56 6.27 -30.92 -0.83
N TRP A 57 6.66 -29.74 -0.35
CA TRP A 57 7.35 -29.57 0.92
C TRP A 57 6.49 -30.00 2.13
N LEU A 58 5.20 -29.66 2.16
CA LEU A 58 4.30 -30.10 3.23
C LEU A 58 4.18 -31.62 3.24
N ILE A 59 3.98 -32.23 2.06
CA ILE A 59 3.88 -33.69 1.91
C ILE A 59 5.14 -34.38 2.40
N ASP A 60 6.32 -33.83 2.08
CA ASP A 60 7.61 -34.35 2.53
C ASP A 60 7.82 -34.29 4.04
N ASN A 61 7.12 -33.38 4.70
CA ASN A 61 7.12 -33.25 6.15
C ASN A 61 5.93 -33.94 6.83
N GLY A 62 5.23 -34.81 6.09
CA GLY A 62 4.13 -35.63 6.61
C GLY A 62 2.83 -34.88 6.82
N VAL A 63 2.64 -33.72 6.18
CA VAL A 63 1.41 -32.92 6.23
C VAL A 63 0.75 -32.92 4.86
N ILE A 64 -0.44 -33.51 4.75
CA ILE A 64 -1.22 -33.48 3.51
C ILE A 64 -2.13 -32.24 3.55
N PRO A 65 -2.00 -31.28 2.61
CA PRO A 65 -2.87 -30.11 2.59
C PRO A 65 -4.28 -30.46 2.10
N ASP A 66 -5.29 -29.70 2.50
CA ASP A 66 -6.66 -29.85 1.98
C ASP A 66 -6.78 -29.30 0.57
N TYR A 67 -6.09 -28.18 0.30
CA TYR A 67 -6.06 -27.51 -0.98
C TYR A 67 -4.64 -27.27 -1.47
N ALA A 68 -4.45 -27.28 -2.79
CA ALA A 68 -3.23 -26.80 -3.43
C ALA A 68 -3.57 -25.73 -4.47
N LEU A 69 -2.85 -24.61 -4.46
CA LEU A 69 -3.09 -23.49 -5.35
C LEU A 69 -1.91 -23.25 -6.29
N ALA A 70 -2.21 -23.15 -7.59
CA ALA A 70 -1.26 -22.72 -8.60
C ALA A 70 -1.84 -21.62 -9.49
N ILE A 71 -1.00 -20.62 -9.77
CA ILE A 71 -1.22 -19.58 -10.77
C ILE A 71 0.10 -19.28 -11.46
N ASP A 72 0.35 -19.93 -12.60
CA ASP A 72 1.55 -19.71 -13.41
C ASP A 72 1.39 -20.22 -14.84
N PRO A 73 1.46 -19.36 -15.87
CA PRO A 73 1.39 -19.80 -17.25
C PRO A 73 2.72 -20.38 -17.78
N GLN A 74 3.82 -20.27 -17.02
CA GLN A 74 5.17 -20.60 -17.47
C GLN A 74 5.39 -22.12 -17.58
N GLU A 75 6.15 -22.53 -18.60
CA GLU A 75 6.43 -23.95 -18.90
C GLU A 75 7.26 -24.65 -17.81
N HIS A 76 8.07 -23.92 -17.05
CA HIS A 76 8.82 -24.48 -15.92
C HIS A 76 7.95 -24.65 -14.64
N ARG A 77 6.65 -24.33 -14.71
CA ARG A 77 5.68 -24.39 -13.59
C ARG A 77 4.46 -25.25 -13.96
N ILE A 78 4.73 -26.45 -14.46
CA ILE A 78 3.74 -27.36 -15.05
C ILE A 78 3.35 -28.55 -14.17
N SER A 79 3.84 -28.66 -12.95
CA SER A 79 3.55 -29.82 -12.10
C SER A 79 3.59 -29.50 -10.63
N PHE A 80 2.78 -30.24 -9.87
CA PHE A 80 3.11 -30.67 -8.52
C PHE A 80 3.82 -32.02 -8.65
N HIS A 81 4.97 -32.21 -7.99
CA HIS A 81 5.74 -33.45 -8.16
C HIS A 81 5.20 -34.59 -7.30
N LYS A 82 4.37 -34.27 -6.30
CA LYS A 82 3.77 -35.26 -5.39
C LYS A 82 2.24 -35.13 -5.37
N PRO A 83 1.55 -35.19 -6.52
CA PRO A 83 0.11 -35.03 -6.54
C PRO A 83 -0.54 -36.11 -5.66
N ASN A 84 -1.57 -35.72 -4.91
CA ASN A 84 -2.16 -36.54 -3.86
C ASN A 84 -3.69 -36.47 -3.92
N THR A 85 -4.34 -37.63 -3.84
CA THR A 85 -5.81 -37.76 -4.00
C THR A 85 -6.61 -37.17 -2.83
N GLY A 86 -5.95 -36.92 -1.70
CA GLY A 86 -6.52 -36.19 -0.55
C GLY A 86 -6.60 -34.68 -0.75
N VAL A 87 -5.98 -34.13 -1.80
CA VAL A 87 -5.87 -32.70 -2.05
C VAL A 87 -6.86 -32.24 -3.12
N GLU A 88 -7.51 -31.11 -2.90
CA GLU A 88 -8.24 -30.38 -3.95
C GLU A 88 -7.37 -29.29 -4.60
N TYR A 89 -7.20 -29.37 -5.90
CA TYR A 89 -6.31 -28.50 -6.67
C TYR A 89 -7.07 -27.30 -7.23
N MET A 90 -6.83 -26.13 -6.63
CA MET A 90 -7.36 -24.82 -7.01
C MET A 90 -6.48 -24.18 -8.09
N ILE A 91 -6.72 -24.52 -9.36
CA ILE A 91 -5.82 -24.17 -10.47
C ILE A 91 -6.36 -22.99 -11.27
N ALA A 92 -5.55 -21.94 -11.41
CA ALA A 92 -5.90 -20.81 -12.25
C ALA A 92 -6.02 -21.24 -13.72
N SER A 93 -7.06 -20.77 -14.43
CA SER A 93 -7.28 -21.14 -15.84
C SER A 93 -6.14 -20.72 -16.78
N GLN A 94 -5.27 -19.79 -16.36
CA GLN A 94 -4.09 -19.38 -17.12
C GLN A 94 -2.93 -20.37 -17.05
N CYS A 95 -2.96 -21.34 -16.13
CA CYS A 95 -1.89 -22.30 -16.00
C CYS A 95 -1.68 -23.08 -17.30
N HIS A 96 -0.43 -23.47 -17.53
CA HIS A 96 -0.08 -24.22 -18.73
C HIS A 96 -0.82 -25.56 -18.80
N LYS A 97 -1.18 -26.02 -20.01
CA LYS A 97 -1.99 -27.25 -20.23
C LYS A 97 -1.42 -28.47 -19.50
N ALA A 98 -0.09 -28.59 -19.44
CA ALA A 98 0.60 -29.70 -18.79
C ALA A 98 0.37 -29.76 -17.27
N MET A 99 0.01 -28.64 -16.62
CA MET A 99 -0.44 -28.66 -15.22
C MET A 99 -1.72 -29.47 -15.06
N PHE A 100 -2.64 -29.35 -16.01
CA PHE A 100 -3.88 -30.10 -15.97
C PHE A 100 -3.70 -31.56 -16.39
N ASP A 101 -2.70 -31.86 -17.21
CA ASP A 101 -2.28 -33.24 -17.52
C ASP A 101 -1.65 -33.90 -16.29
N ASN A 102 -0.80 -33.16 -15.55
CA ASN A 102 -0.18 -33.61 -14.30
C ASN A 102 -1.21 -33.94 -13.20
N LEU A 103 -2.39 -33.33 -13.26
CA LEU A 103 -3.46 -33.48 -12.28
C LEU A 103 -4.63 -34.35 -12.79
N GLU A 104 -4.44 -35.09 -13.88
CA GLU A 104 -5.44 -36.05 -14.34
C GLU A 104 -5.78 -37.06 -13.24
N GLY A 105 -7.08 -37.35 -13.07
CA GLY A 105 -7.58 -38.22 -12.00
C GLY A 105 -7.62 -37.60 -10.60
N HIS A 106 -7.22 -36.34 -10.43
CA HIS A 106 -7.28 -35.62 -9.15
C HIS A 106 -8.48 -34.66 -9.09
N LYS A 107 -8.84 -34.23 -7.88
CA LYS A 107 -9.90 -33.22 -7.69
C LYS A 107 -9.36 -31.86 -8.09
N VAL A 108 -9.82 -31.31 -9.21
CA VAL A 108 -9.40 -30.00 -9.72
C VAL A 108 -10.59 -29.07 -9.77
N THR A 109 -10.44 -27.88 -9.20
CA THR A 109 -11.38 -26.77 -9.32
C THR A 109 -10.67 -25.58 -9.98
N ILE A 110 -11.23 -25.10 -11.08
CA ILE A 110 -10.68 -23.98 -11.85
C ILE A 110 -11.20 -22.65 -11.29
N TRP A 111 -10.33 -21.65 -11.28
CA TRP A 111 -10.72 -20.25 -11.06
C TRP A 111 -10.07 -19.33 -12.11
N HIS A 112 -10.69 -18.17 -12.35
CA HIS A 112 -10.27 -17.27 -13.42
C HIS A 112 -9.64 -16.00 -12.85
N PRO A 113 -8.32 -15.80 -12.98
CA PRO A 113 -7.72 -14.56 -12.51
C PRO A 113 -8.11 -13.38 -13.41
N TYR A 114 -8.41 -12.24 -12.80
CA TYR A 114 -8.46 -10.97 -13.49
C TYR A 114 -7.03 -10.52 -13.86
N VAL A 115 -6.73 -10.55 -15.16
CA VAL A 115 -5.41 -10.19 -15.73
C VAL A 115 -5.55 -9.15 -16.83
N MET A 116 -4.86 -8.01 -16.73
CA MET A 116 -5.04 -6.89 -17.67
C MET A 116 -4.22 -6.97 -18.96
N LYS A 117 -3.18 -7.81 -19.01
CA LYS A 117 -2.30 -7.94 -20.17
C LYS A 117 -2.01 -9.41 -20.49
N GLY A 118 -1.95 -9.73 -21.78
CA GLY A 118 -1.28 -10.93 -22.28
C GLY A 118 -2.08 -12.24 -22.34
N GLN A 119 -3.35 -12.27 -21.94
CA GLN A 119 -4.22 -13.44 -22.13
C GLN A 119 -5.69 -13.04 -22.30
N ASP A 120 -6.41 -13.77 -23.16
CA ASP A 120 -7.87 -13.70 -23.26
C ASP A 120 -8.53 -14.26 -22.00
N ARG A 121 -9.54 -13.54 -21.53
CA ARG A 121 -10.34 -13.92 -20.35
C ARG A 121 -11.58 -14.69 -20.79
N PRO A 122 -12.02 -15.70 -20.02
CA PRO A 122 -13.29 -16.35 -20.30
C PRO A 122 -14.43 -15.33 -20.20
N LYS A 123 -15.33 -15.34 -21.18
CA LYS A 123 -16.54 -14.50 -21.19
C LYS A 123 -17.55 -15.04 -20.17
N ASN A 124 -18.40 -14.15 -19.64
CA ASN A 124 -19.50 -14.49 -18.73
C ASN A 124 -19.08 -15.35 -17.52
N SER A 125 -17.84 -15.15 -17.04
CA SER A 125 -17.26 -15.91 -15.94
C SER A 125 -16.85 -14.97 -14.82
N LEU A 126 -16.92 -15.44 -13.57
CA LEU A 126 -16.41 -14.68 -12.43
C LEU A 126 -14.89 -14.55 -12.55
N LEU A 127 -14.40 -13.31 -12.59
CA LEU A 127 -12.98 -13.01 -12.59
C LEU A 127 -12.53 -12.55 -11.21
N ILE A 128 -11.48 -13.17 -10.69
CA ILE A 128 -10.97 -12.91 -9.34
C ILE A 128 -9.74 -12.00 -9.43
N GLY A 129 -9.88 -10.79 -8.89
CA GLY A 129 -8.81 -9.81 -8.73
C GLY A 129 -7.74 -10.21 -7.72
N GLY A 130 -6.91 -9.26 -7.32
CA GLY A 130 -5.92 -9.45 -6.26
C GLY A 130 -4.47 -9.20 -6.69
N GLY A 131 -3.57 -9.37 -5.72
CA GLY A 131 -2.18 -8.93 -5.74
C GLY A 131 -1.27 -9.61 -6.77
N THR A 132 0.01 -9.29 -6.65
CA THR A 132 1.07 -9.62 -7.62
C THR A 132 1.66 -11.01 -7.49
N THR A 133 1.41 -11.70 -6.38
CA THR A 133 1.99 -13.02 -6.11
C THR A 133 0.91 -14.08 -5.92
N SER A 134 1.30 -15.35 -6.06
CA SER A 134 0.40 -16.48 -5.83
C SER A 134 -0.16 -16.51 -4.40
N GLY A 135 0.63 -16.06 -3.41
CA GLY A 135 0.16 -15.96 -2.02
C GLY A 135 -0.96 -14.94 -1.85
N LEU A 136 -0.81 -13.73 -2.41
CA LEU A 136 -1.87 -12.71 -2.35
C LEU A 136 -3.11 -13.14 -3.15
N ARG A 137 -2.91 -13.82 -4.28
CA ARG A 137 -4.02 -14.39 -5.05
C ARG A 137 -4.76 -15.50 -4.29
N ALA A 138 -4.07 -16.27 -3.45
CA ALA A 138 -4.72 -17.23 -2.56
C ALA A 138 -5.63 -16.53 -1.55
N ILE A 139 -5.18 -15.42 -0.93
CA ILE A 139 -6.04 -14.63 -0.04
C ILE A 139 -7.32 -14.19 -0.77
N SER A 140 -7.20 -13.60 -1.97
CA SER A 140 -8.36 -13.14 -2.74
C SER A 140 -9.30 -14.28 -3.15
N LEU A 141 -8.76 -15.42 -3.60
CA LEU A 141 -9.58 -16.58 -3.95
C LEU A 141 -10.35 -17.10 -2.74
N PHE A 142 -9.66 -17.32 -1.61
CA PHE A 142 -10.30 -17.90 -0.44
C PHE A 142 -11.24 -16.91 0.27
N TYR A 143 -11.02 -15.60 0.11
CA TYR A 143 -11.99 -14.57 0.46
C TYR A 143 -13.29 -14.69 -0.35
N VAL A 144 -13.18 -14.89 -1.68
CA VAL A 144 -14.33 -15.16 -2.57
C VAL A 144 -15.04 -16.45 -2.17
N LEU A 145 -14.31 -17.46 -1.68
CA LEU A 145 -14.85 -18.72 -1.15
C LEU A 145 -15.40 -18.60 0.29
N GLY A 146 -15.53 -17.38 0.82
CA GLY A 146 -16.19 -17.09 2.09
C GLY A 146 -15.26 -16.91 3.29
N TRP A 147 -13.96 -17.20 3.18
CA TRP A 147 -13.06 -17.08 4.33
C TRP A 147 -12.78 -15.62 4.70
N ARG A 148 -12.65 -15.35 5.99
CA ARG A 148 -12.32 -14.01 6.53
C ARG A 148 -11.07 -14.00 7.39
N HIS A 149 -10.75 -15.10 8.04
CA HIS A 149 -9.60 -15.23 8.91
C HIS A 149 -8.51 -16.07 8.25
N PHE A 150 -7.31 -15.50 8.08
CA PHE A 150 -6.20 -16.10 7.33
C PHE A 150 -4.96 -16.24 8.20
N ALA A 151 -4.54 -17.47 8.47
CA ALA A 151 -3.24 -17.76 9.07
C ALA A 151 -2.18 -17.88 7.97
N LEU A 152 -1.19 -16.98 7.96
CA LEU A 152 -0.21 -16.83 6.89
C LEU A 152 1.15 -17.39 7.32
N PHE A 153 1.59 -18.46 6.66
CA PHE A 153 2.89 -19.09 6.85
C PHE A 153 3.76 -18.93 5.60
N GLY A 154 5.04 -18.55 5.75
CA GLY A 154 5.96 -18.40 4.62
C GLY A 154 5.63 -17.23 3.68
N PHE A 155 4.91 -16.22 4.18
CA PHE A 155 4.60 -14.97 3.47
C PHE A 155 5.70 -13.92 3.63
N ASP A 156 6.96 -14.34 3.70
CA ASP A 156 8.02 -13.51 4.31
C ASP A 156 8.28 -12.19 3.58
N SER A 157 8.15 -12.17 2.24
CA SER A 157 8.45 -10.99 1.40
C SER A 157 9.80 -10.34 1.73
N CYS A 158 10.77 -11.13 2.16
CA CYS A 158 12.15 -10.75 2.38
C CYS A 158 13.03 -12.01 2.29
N LEU A 159 14.33 -11.82 2.34
CA LEU A 159 15.31 -12.90 2.39
C LEU A 159 15.57 -13.38 3.82
N THR A 160 16.05 -14.62 3.94
CA THR A 160 16.76 -15.11 5.12
C THR A 160 18.16 -15.51 4.71
N GLY A 161 19.15 -14.66 5.01
CA GLY A 161 20.47 -14.73 4.35
C GLY A 161 20.32 -14.56 2.84
N ASP A 162 20.80 -15.52 2.06
CA ASP A 162 20.65 -15.54 0.59
C ASP A 162 19.44 -16.37 0.11
N THR A 163 18.64 -16.90 1.03
CA THR A 163 17.54 -17.82 0.71
C THR A 163 16.27 -17.05 0.36
N LEU A 164 15.72 -17.32 -0.83
CA LEU A 164 14.47 -16.74 -1.32
C LEU A 164 13.25 -17.62 -0.99
N ARG A 165 13.41 -18.95 -1.03
CA ARG A 165 12.34 -19.92 -0.82
C ARG A 165 12.86 -21.22 -0.20
N ILE A 166 11.96 -21.98 0.41
CA ILE A 166 12.23 -23.30 1.00
C ILE A 166 12.74 -24.37 0.03
N ASN A 167 12.51 -24.22 -1.27
CA ASN A 167 13.05 -25.13 -2.28
C ASN A 167 14.53 -24.88 -2.60
N GLY A 168 15.19 -23.99 -1.84
CA GLY A 168 16.60 -23.64 -2.02
C GLY A 168 16.85 -22.59 -3.11
N SER A 169 15.81 -22.03 -3.75
CA SER A 169 16.02 -20.89 -4.63
C SER A 169 16.58 -19.71 -3.84
N GLY A 170 17.58 -19.04 -4.40
CA GLY A 170 18.24 -17.88 -3.82
C GLY A 170 18.36 -16.73 -4.83
N LEU A 171 19.20 -15.76 -4.49
CA LEU A 171 19.50 -14.63 -5.37
C LEU A 171 20.27 -15.07 -6.62
N LYS A 172 20.00 -14.38 -7.72
CA LYS A 172 20.77 -14.49 -8.95
C LYS A 172 21.81 -13.38 -9.02
N GLU A 173 22.88 -13.62 -9.77
CA GLU A 173 23.89 -12.60 -10.04
C GLU A 173 23.25 -11.36 -10.67
N GLY A 174 23.49 -10.19 -10.07
CA GLY A 174 22.92 -8.91 -10.50
C GLY A 174 21.56 -8.55 -9.89
N ASP A 175 20.97 -9.40 -9.04
CA ASP A 175 19.73 -9.06 -8.32
C ASP A 175 19.96 -7.84 -7.41
N GLN A 176 19.15 -6.81 -7.60
CA GLN A 176 19.17 -5.63 -6.73
C GLN A 176 18.27 -5.85 -5.52
N LEU A 177 18.82 -5.53 -4.34
CA LEU A 177 18.09 -5.56 -3.08
C LEU A 177 17.76 -4.15 -2.63
N THR A 178 16.55 -4.01 -2.08
CA THR A 178 16.07 -2.83 -1.40
C THR A 178 16.04 -3.12 0.09
N GLU A 179 16.60 -2.21 0.87
CA GLU A 179 16.44 -2.19 2.32
C GLU A 179 15.08 -1.59 2.67
N ILE A 180 14.26 -2.36 3.38
CA ILE A 180 12.94 -1.91 3.85
C ILE A 180 12.94 -1.95 5.38
N ARG A 181 12.46 -0.87 5.99
CA ARG A 181 12.23 -0.79 7.44
C ARG A 181 10.77 -0.49 7.72
N ILE A 182 10.20 -1.13 8.73
CA ILE A 182 8.82 -0.86 9.17
C ILE A 182 8.73 0.51 9.88
N GLU A 183 9.80 0.92 10.55
CA GLU A 183 9.97 2.23 11.19
C GLU A 183 11.44 2.66 11.07
N GLN A 184 11.74 3.94 11.32
CA GLN A 184 13.10 4.46 11.21
C GLN A 184 14.11 3.67 12.08
N ASP A 185 13.68 3.28 13.29
CA ASP A 185 14.42 2.47 14.26
C ASP A 185 13.98 0.99 14.28
N GLY A 186 13.16 0.59 13.30
CA GLY A 186 12.61 -0.76 13.20
C GLY A 186 13.60 -1.77 12.62
N GLU A 187 13.17 -3.03 12.60
CA GLU A 187 13.91 -4.10 11.94
C GLU A 187 14.07 -3.84 10.42
N THR A 188 15.25 -4.16 9.92
CA THR A 188 15.59 -4.07 8.50
C THR A 188 15.32 -5.40 7.78
N PHE A 189 14.60 -5.33 6.66
CA PHE A 189 14.32 -6.44 5.75
C PHE A 189 14.94 -6.20 4.39
N TYR A 190 15.59 -7.22 3.82
CA TYR A 190 16.17 -7.17 2.48
C TYR A 190 15.25 -7.85 1.48
N CYS A 191 14.84 -7.09 0.46
CA CYS A 191 13.81 -7.50 -0.48
C CYS A 191 14.29 -7.24 -1.92
N ASN A 192 14.01 -8.15 -2.85
CA ASN A 192 14.03 -7.77 -4.27
C ASN A 192 12.75 -6.98 -4.62
N ALA A 193 12.70 -6.41 -5.83
CA ALA A 193 11.56 -5.60 -6.27
C ALA A 193 10.21 -6.32 -6.19
N ALA A 194 10.17 -7.63 -6.49
CA ALA A 194 8.93 -8.40 -6.44
C ALA A 194 8.44 -8.65 -5.00
N MET A 195 9.36 -8.86 -4.06
CA MET A 195 9.07 -9.00 -2.64
C MET A 195 8.57 -7.68 -2.04
N ALA A 196 9.24 -6.57 -2.35
CA ALA A 196 8.82 -5.23 -1.92
C ALA A 196 7.40 -4.91 -2.41
N LEU A 197 7.14 -5.15 -3.71
CA LEU A 197 5.82 -4.95 -4.30
C LEU A 197 4.75 -5.87 -3.71
N GLN A 198 5.11 -7.10 -3.32
CA GLN A 198 4.19 -7.99 -2.61
C GLN A 198 3.79 -7.42 -1.25
N ALA A 199 4.75 -6.94 -0.46
CA ALA A 199 4.49 -6.36 0.85
C ALA A 199 3.67 -5.06 0.75
N GLU A 200 3.95 -4.22 -0.24
CA GLU A 200 3.15 -3.02 -0.55
C GLU A 200 1.71 -3.41 -0.92
N HIS A 201 1.53 -4.33 -1.88
CA HIS A 201 0.20 -4.77 -2.27
C HIS A 201 -0.56 -5.49 -1.15
N PHE A 202 0.11 -6.24 -0.28
CA PHE A 202 -0.53 -6.85 0.89
C PHE A 202 -1.20 -5.79 1.78
N GLN A 203 -0.57 -4.64 2.00
CA GLN A 203 -1.14 -3.58 2.82
C GLN A 203 -2.46 -3.04 2.27
N THR A 204 -2.62 -3.01 0.94
CA THR A 204 -3.87 -2.57 0.29
C THR A 204 -5.05 -3.52 0.55
N TYR A 205 -4.80 -4.78 0.94
CA TYR A 205 -5.87 -5.73 1.24
C TYR A 205 -6.71 -5.27 2.44
N TYR A 206 -6.13 -4.53 3.38
CA TYR A 206 -6.87 -3.95 4.49
C TYR A 206 -7.89 -2.90 4.04
N ASP A 207 -7.71 -2.30 2.86
CA ASP A 207 -8.57 -1.22 2.36
C ASP A 207 -9.79 -1.76 1.61
N TYR A 208 -9.62 -2.82 0.82
CA TYR A 208 -10.69 -3.38 -0.02
C TYR A 208 -11.21 -4.75 0.39
N LEU A 209 -10.60 -5.41 1.40
CA LEU A 209 -11.17 -6.57 2.10
C LEU A 209 -11.40 -6.23 3.58
N PRO A 210 -12.35 -5.33 3.89
CA PRO A 210 -12.44 -4.68 5.21
C PRO A 210 -12.79 -5.62 6.37
N ASP A 211 -13.41 -6.78 6.09
CA ASP A 211 -13.76 -7.81 7.07
C ASP A 211 -12.75 -8.98 7.08
N SER A 212 -11.58 -8.80 6.47
CA SER A 212 -10.50 -9.78 6.51
C SER A 212 -9.57 -9.57 7.72
N HIS A 213 -9.13 -10.68 8.31
CA HIS A 213 -8.22 -10.73 9.44
C HIS A 213 -7.02 -11.61 9.10
N TYR A 214 -5.82 -11.15 9.42
CA TYR A 214 -4.56 -11.81 9.07
C TYR A 214 -3.75 -12.12 10.32
N TYR A 215 -3.28 -13.36 10.43
CA TYR A 215 -2.41 -13.83 11.50
C TYR A 215 -1.07 -14.24 10.89
N GLY A 216 0.00 -13.52 11.21
CA GLY A 216 1.33 -13.77 10.65
C GLY A 216 2.11 -14.79 11.47
N PHE A 217 2.61 -15.85 10.82
CA PHE A 217 3.47 -16.86 11.44
C PHE A 217 4.85 -16.89 10.78
N GLY A 218 5.88 -17.14 11.58
CA GLY A 218 7.28 -17.07 11.16
C GLY A 218 7.85 -15.66 11.26
N HIS A 219 8.87 -15.39 10.44
CA HIS A 219 9.62 -14.14 10.42
C HIS A 219 9.72 -13.60 9.00
N GLY A 220 9.37 -12.34 8.81
CA GLY A 220 9.42 -11.67 7.52
C GLY A 220 8.73 -10.32 7.51
N LEU A 221 8.87 -9.60 6.41
CA LEU A 221 8.34 -8.25 6.23
C LEU A 221 6.81 -8.20 6.36
N ILE A 222 6.07 -9.16 5.79
CA ILE A 222 4.60 -9.19 5.94
C ILE A 222 4.21 -9.49 7.40
N GLN A 223 4.90 -10.41 8.07
CA GLN A 223 4.64 -10.71 9.48
C GLN A 223 4.90 -9.48 10.36
N ALA A 224 5.95 -8.71 10.07
CA ALA A 224 6.24 -7.45 10.74
C ALA A 224 5.16 -6.38 10.48
N ILE A 225 4.66 -6.28 9.24
CA ILE A 225 3.51 -5.42 8.89
C ILE A 225 2.27 -5.80 9.70
N ILE A 226 1.93 -7.09 9.77
CA ILE A 226 0.76 -7.58 10.53
C ILE A 226 0.90 -7.22 12.01
N LYS A 227 2.04 -7.60 12.62
CA LYS A 227 2.33 -7.31 14.03
C LYS A 227 2.24 -5.81 14.33
N LYS A 228 2.80 -4.97 13.45
CA LYS A 228 2.75 -3.51 13.64
C LYS A 228 1.32 -2.98 13.57
N ARG A 229 0.50 -3.48 12.62
CA ARG A 229 -0.91 -3.11 12.53
C ARG A 229 -1.70 -3.53 13.77
N GLU A 230 -1.45 -4.72 14.31
CA GLU A 230 -2.06 -5.17 15.57
C GLU A 230 -1.67 -4.27 16.75
N GLN A 231 -0.37 -3.96 16.89
CA GLN A 231 0.13 -3.05 17.92
C GLN A 231 -0.52 -1.67 17.82
N ASN A 232 -0.58 -1.11 16.61
CA ASN A 232 -1.24 0.18 16.36
C ASN A 232 -2.73 0.10 16.72
N GLY A 233 -3.43 -1.00 16.38
CA GLY A 233 -4.83 -1.20 16.75
C GLY A 233 -5.05 -1.21 18.26
N ILE A 234 -4.22 -1.95 19.00
CA ILE A 234 -4.26 -2.00 20.48
C ILE A 234 -3.98 -0.62 21.08
N GLU A 235 -2.97 0.09 20.56
CA GLU A 235 -2.63 1.44 21.01
C GLU A 235 -3.82 2.40 20.81
N LEU A 236 -4.39 2.42 19.61
CA LEU A 236 -5.52 3.29 19.28
C LEU A 236 -6.75 2.94 20.11
N GLN A 237 -7.04 1.66 20.34
CA GLN A 237 -8.14 1.23 21.21
C GLN A 237 -7.92 1.71 22.65
N THR A 238 -6.70 1.60 23.16
CA THR A 238 -6.35 2.08 24.50
C THR A 238 -6.57 3.60 24.62
N LEU A 239 -6.24 4.37 23.58
CA LEU A 239 -6.51 5.82 23.55
C LEU A 239 -8.02 6.12 23.52
N ILE A 240 -8.79 5.34 22.77
CA ILE A 240 -10.26 5.47 22.71
C ILE A 240 -10.89 5.17 24.07
N ASP A 241 -10.42 4.13 24.76
CA ASP A 241 -10.95 3.72 26.06
C ASP A 241 -10.61 4.71 27.19
N ASN A 242 -9.50 5.45 27.03
CA ASN A 242 -9.01 6.41 28.02
C ASN A 242 -9.14 7.88 27.56
N LYS A 243 -10.17 8.19 26.75
CA LYS A 243 -10.42 9.56 26.29
C LYS A 243 -10.47 10.54 27.47
N LYS A 244 -9.76 11.65 27.32
CA LYS A 244 -9.72 12.75 28.29
C LYS A 244 -10.63 13.88 27.83
N GLU A 245 -11.01 14.73 28.78
CA GLU A 245 -11.67 16.00 28.46
C GLU A 245 -10.75 16.86 27.56
N PRO A 246 -11.30 17.48 26.50
CA PRO A 246 -10.54 18.37 25.63
C PRO A 246 -9.91 19.53 26.41
N ASN A 247 -8.67 19.88 26.06
CA ASN A 247 -7.91 20.98 26.63
C ASN A 247 -8.00 22.29 25.82
N ASP A 248 -8.86 22.33 24.79
CA ASP A 248 -9.16 23.48 23.91
C ASP A 248 -7.95 24.13 23.20
N ARG A 249 -6.74 23.60 23.36
CA ARG A 249 -5.54 24.16 22.70
C ARG A 249 -5.50 23.79 21.22
N VAL A 250 -4.89 24.68 20.45
CA VAL A 250 -4.62 24.53 19.03
C VAL A 250 -3.13 24.45 18.81
N SER A 251 -2.69 23.54 17.93
CA SER A 251 -1.28 23.38 17.57
C SER A 251 -1.12 23.19 16.07
N PHE A 252 -0.19 23.93 15.47
CA PHE A 252 0.23 23.71 14.08
C PHE A 252 1.42 22.75 14.06
N ILE A 253 1.26 21.65 13.32
CA ILE A 253 2.27 20.61 13.13
C ILE A 253 2.96 20.86 11.80
N HIS A 254 4.29 21.07 11.81
CA HIS A 254 5.09 21.28 10.61
C HIS A 254 6.57 20.95 10.88
N PHE A 255 7.20 20.16 9.99
CA PHE A 255 8.57 19.66 10.16
C PHE A 255 9.70 20.63 9.72
N GLY A 256 9.39 21.59 8.85
CA GLY A 256 10.35 22.63 8.43
C GLY A 256 10.71 23.63 9.52
N ASP A 257 11.59 24.57 9.18
CA ASP A 257 12.13 25.59 10.08
C ASP A 257 12.01 27.01 9.50
N LYS A 258 12.64 27.99 10.16
CA LYS A 258 12.66 29.39 9.71
C LYS A 258 13.15 29.61 8.27
N THR A 259 13.87 28.68 7.66
CA THR A 259 14.34 28.76 6.27
C THR A 259 13.27 28.28 5.27
N SER A 260 12.32 27.47 5.73
CA SER A 260 11.24 26.91 4.90
C SER A 260 10.08 27.89 4.76
N ALA A 261 9.75 28.28 3.52
CA ALA A 261 8.58 29.10 3.23
C ALA A 261 7.28 28.46 3.73
N SER A 262 7.13 27.14 3.56
CA SER A 262 5.96 26.43 4.06
C SER A 262 5.82 26.49 5.58
N TRP A 263 6.92 26.43 6.34
CA TRP A 263 6.86 26.57 7.80
C TRP A 263 6.43 27.99 8.20
N ARG A 264 7.00 29.02 7.56
CA ARG A 264 6.65 30.41 7.85
C ARG A 264 5.18 30.70 7.53
N TYR A 265 4.74 30.38 6.31
CA TYR A 265 3.39 30.71 5.82
C TYR A 265 2.29 29.82 6.38
N ARG A 266 2.56 28.53 6.61
CA ARG A 266 1.52 27.55 6.97
C ARG A 266 1.47 27.22 8.47
N ALA A 267 2.50 27.58 9.24
CA ALA A 267 2.54 27.32 10.68
C ALA A 267 2.91 28.56 11.50
N LYS A 268 4.11 29.14 11.33
CA LYS A 268 4.65 30.13 12.28
C LYS A 268 3.92 31.47 12.30
N ILE A 269 3.60 32.04 11.13
CA ILE A 269 2.94 33.36 11.05
C ILE A 269 1.48 33.21 11.48
N VAL A 270 0.83 32.16 10.99
CA VAL A 270 -0.59 31.91 11.26
C VAL A 270 -0.87 31.54 12.70
N SER A 271 0.07 30.90 13.43
CA SER A 271 -0.12 30.54 14.85
C SER A 271 0.21 31.65 15.85
N GLU A 272 0.80 32.76 15.37
CA GLU A 272 1.44 33.75 16.24
C GLU A 272 0.49 34.37 17.26
N GLY A 273 0.78 34.15 18.54
CA GLY A 273 0.07 34.75 19.66
C GLY A 273 -1.20 34.03 20.09
N TRP A 274 -1.58 32.90 19.47
CA TRP A 274 -2.82 32.18 19.83
C TRP A 274 -2.77 30.66 19.70
N ALA A 275 -1.77 30.07 19.05
CA ALA A 275 -1.62 28.62 18.92
C ALA A 275 -0.16 28.18 19.13
N GLU A 276 0.01 26.93 19.54
CA GLU A 276 1.31 26.31 19.74
C GLU A 276 1.89 25.77 18.41
N LEU A 277 3.20 25.48 18.41
CA LEU A 277 3.86 24.78 17.31
C LEU A 277 4.35 23.41 17.78
N ASN A 278 4.00 22.37 17.01
CA ASN A 278 4.43 20.99 17.25
C ASN A 278 4.09 20.43 18.65
N ASP A 279 3.10 21.01 19.34
CA ASP A 279 2.51 20.41 20.53
C ASP A 279 1.47 19.36 20.09
N PHE A 280 1.90 18.10 20.03
CA PHE A 280 1.03 16.98 19.70
C PHE A 280 0.02 16.65 20.80
N THR A 281 0.01 17.32 21.95
CA THR A 281 -0.95 17.10 23.04
C THR A 281 -2.16 18.03 23.00
N ALA A 282 -2.22 18.96 22.05
CA ALA A 282 -3.37 19.84 21.80
C ALA A 282 -4.57 19.08 21.21
N ASP A 283 -5.80 19.56 21.45
CA ASP A 283 -7.03 18.90 20.98
C ASP A 283 -7.57 19.43 19.65
N THR A 284 -6.94 20.44 19.08
CA THR A 284 -7.04 20.76 17.65
C THR A 284 -5.64 20.77 17.04
N LEU A 285 -5.38 19.82 16.15
CA LEU A 285 -4.11 19.71 15.44
C LEU A 285 -4.29 20.12 13.98
N ILE A 286 -3.47 21.07 13.53
CA ILE A 286 -3.42 21.53 12.15
C ILE A 286 -2.13 21.02 11.53
N PHE A 287 -2.22 19.96 10.73
CA PHE A 287 -1.09 19.40 10.00
C PHE A 287 -0.85 20.22 8.74
N ALA A 288 0.07 21.17 8.86
CA ALA A 288 0.46 22.10 7.81
C ALA A 288 1.52 21.46 6.93
N LYS A 289 1.13 21.03 5.71
CA LYS A 289 1.96 20.24 4.79
C LYS A 289 2.25 18.83 5.32
N PRO A 290 1.27 17.91 5.28
CA PRO A 290 1.35 16.61 5.94
C PRO A 290 2.53 15.77 5.44
N GLN A 291 3.17 15.06 6.38
CA GLN A 291 4.27 14.14 6.13
C GLN A 291 3.85 12.68 6.39
N ALA A 292 4.56 11.73 5.77
CA ALA A 292 4.23 10.30 5.91
C ALA A 292 4.33 9.80 7.36
N ASN A 293 5.30 10.29 8.14
CA ASN A 293 5.49 9.94 9.54
C ASN A 293 4.42 10.52 10.48
N GLU A 294 3.58 11.45 10.01
CA GLU A 294 2.55 12.11 10.82
C GLU A 294 1.20 11.36 10.79
N LEU A 295 1.01 10.38 9.89
CA LEU A 295 -0.25 9.65 9.77
C LEU A 295 -0.65 8.93 11.06
N MET A 296 0.32 8.34 11.77
CA MET A 296 0.04 7.69 13.05
C MET A 296 -0.26 8.73 14.14
N GLU A 297 0.36 9.91 14.11
CA GLU A 297 0.02 11.01 15.01
C GLU A 297 -1.40 11.54 14.79
N MET A 298 -1.81 11.67 13.52
CA MET A 298 -3.20 11.97 13.17
C MET A 298 -4.16 10.91 13.73
N ALA A 299 -3.84 9.62 13.53
CA ALA A 299 -4.67 8.52 14.04
C ALA A 299 -4.78 8.54 15.57
N ARG A 300 -3.65 8.77 16.27
CA ARG A 300 -3.61 8.94 17.73
C ARG A 300 -4.48 10.11 18.19
N ALA A 301 -4.38 11.25 17.51
CA ALA A 301 -5.19 12.43 17.79
C ALA A 301 -6.69 12.13 17.65
N LYS A 302 -7.11 11.47 16.56
CA LYS A 302 -8.51 11.05 16.40
C LYS A 302 -8.96 10.08 17.48
N ALA A 303 -8.11 9.10 17.82
CA ALA A 303 -8.42 8.10 18.83
C ALA A 303 -8.69 8.74 20.20
N ARG A 304 -7.92 9.77 20.59
CA ARG A 304 -8.18 10.55 21.81
C ARG A 304 -9.34 11.54 21.72
N GLY A 305 -9.94 11.73 20.54
CA GLY A 305 -11.05 12.67 20.32
C GLY A 305 -10.64 14.08 19.91
N ALA A 306 -9.36 14.32 19.59
CA ALA A 306 -8.91 15.60 19.06
C ALA A 306 -9.37 15.81 17.61
N TRP A 307 -9.53 17.07 17.24
CA TRP A 307 -9.86 17.48 15.88
C TRP A 307 -8.60 17.54 15.01
N VAL A 308 -8.62 16.85 13.87
CA VAL A 308 -7.51 16.83 12.91
C VAL A 308 -7.87 17.65 11.70
N ILE A 309 -7.18 18.78 11.53
CA ILE A 309 -7.26 19.64 10.34
C ILE A 309 -6.02 19.36 9.50
N VAL A 310 -6.19 19.08 8.21
CA VAL A 310 -5.06 18.89 7.29
C VAL A 310 -5.04 20.00 6.27
N ASP A 311 -3.90 20.67 6.19
CA ASP A 311 -3.68 21.79 5.32
C ASP A 311 -2.76 21.41 4.15
N PHE A 312 -3.33 21.31 2.96
CA PHE A 312 -2.63 20.89 1.75
C PHE A 312 -2.15 22.11 0.95
N CYS A 313 -0.85 22.39 1.03
CA CYS A 313 -0.23 23.50 0.29
C CYS A 313 0.32 23.12 -1.09
N ASP A 314 0.65 21.84 -1.30
CA ASP A 314 1.23 21.32 -2.54
C ASP A 314 0.38 20.18 -3.12
N ASP A 315 0.36 20.02 -4.45
CA ASP A 315 -0.29 18.88 -5.11
C ASP A 315 0.64 17.66 -5.11
N HIS A 316 0.54 16.86 -4.06
CA HIS A 316 1.23 15.57 -3.91
C HIS A 316 0.24 14.41 -3.72
N PHE A 317 -0.95 14.48 -4.32
CA PHE A 317 -1.93 13.39 -4.26
C PHE A 317 -1.53 12.14 -5.07
N ASP A 318 -0.40 12.15 -5.75
CA ASP A 318 0.30 10.96 -6.21
C ASP A 318 0.89 10.15 -5.04
N TRP A 319 1.22 10.80 -3.92
CA TRP A 319 1.75 10.15 -2.73
C TRP A 319 0.65 9.54 -1.86
N VAL A 320 0.88 8.31 -1.39
CA VAL A 320 -0.10 7.56 -0.58
C VAL A 320 -0.48 8.30 0.70
N HIS A 321 0.50 8.92 1.38
CA HIS A 321 0.23 9.62 2.64
C HIS A 321 -0.64 10.87 2.49
N TYR A 322 -0.68 11.52 1.33
CA TYR A 322 -1.60 12.64 1.10
C TYR A 322 -3.06 12.16 1.07
N LYS A 323 -3.31 11.01 0.43
CA LYS A 323 -4.65 10.39 0.40
C LYS A 323 -5.07 9.93 1.79
N GLU A 324 -4.16 9.32 2.56
CA GLU A 324 -4.45 8.89 3.92
C GLU A 324 -4.65 10.06 4.88
N ALA A 325 -3.84 11.12 4.78
CA ALA A 325 -4.05 12.34 5.56
C ALA A 325 -5.41 12.96 5.24
N LEU A 326 -5.82 12.98 3.96
CA LEU A 326 -7.14 13.47 3.54
C LEU A 326 -8.29 12.63 4.14
N ARG A 327 -8.11 11.31 4.20
CA ARG A 327 -9.07 10.38 4.81
C ARG A 327 -9.18 10.59 6.33
N LEU A 328 -8.05 10.85 7.00
CA LEU A 328 -8.00 11.11 8.44
C LEU A 328 -8.51 12.51 8.80
N ALA A 329 -8.40 13.50 7.91
CA ALA A 329 -8.82 14.87 8.15
C ALA A 329 -10.31 14.97 8.51
N ASP A 330 -10.61 15.66 9.61
CA ASP A 330 -11.96 16.10 9.96
C ASP A 330 -12.34 17.37 9.20
N ALA A 331 -11.37 18.27 9.00
CA ALA A 331 -11.50 19.44 8.12
C ALA A 331 -10.25 19.61 7.25
N VAL A 332 -10.42 20.23 6.09
CA VAL A 332 -9.36 20.41 5.10
C VAL A 332 -9.24 21.88 4.71
N THR A 333 -8.02 22.39 4.67
CA THR A 333 -7.71 23.75 4.21
C THR A 333 -6.67 23.72 3.09
N CYS A 334 -6.64 24.77 2.28
CA CYS A 334 -5.68 24.90 1.18
C CYS A 334 -5.47 26.39 0.78
N PRO A 335 -4.34 26.75 0.13
CA PRO A 335 -4.01 28.15 -0.18
C PRO A 335 -4.84 28.77 -1.32
N THR A 336 -5.38 27.96 -2.24
CA THR A 336 -5.95 28.47 -3.49
C THR A 336 -7.19 27.71 -3.93
N GLU A 337 -8.04 28.37 -4.71
CA GLU A 337 -9.18 27.77 -5.40
C GLU A 337 -8.79 26.61 -6.33
N THR A 338 -7.59 26.68 -6.94
CA THR A 338 -7.06 25.58 -7.77
C THR A 338 -6.81 24.35 -6.93
N MET A 339 -6.18 24.51 -5.76
CA MET A 339 -5.92 23.40 -4.86
C MET A 339 -7.23 22.82 -4.28
N ALA A 340 -8.20 23.68 -3.94
CA ALA A 340 -9.52 23.22 -3.52
C ALA A 340 -10.21 22.34 -4.58
N LYS A 341 -10.07 22.68 -5.87
CA LYS A 341 -10.59 21.85 -6.98
C LYS A 341 -9.87 20.50 -7.09
N ILE A 342 -8.55 20.46 -6.89
CA ILE A 342 -7.78 19.22 -6.88
C ILE A 342 -8.27 18.31 -5.74
N ILE A 343 -8.35 18.84 -4.51
CA ILE A 343 -8.85 18.11 -3.33
C ILE A 343 -10.29 17.62 -3.56
N LYS A 344 -11.14 18.44 -4.20
CA LYS A 344 -12.50 18.05 -4.59
C LYS A 344 -12.53 16.87 -5.56
N GLY A 345 -11.56 16.77 -6.47
CA GLY A 345 -11.35 15.60 -7.32
C GLY A 345 -11.06 14.31 -6.55
N HIS A 346 -10.57 14.42 -5.31
CA HIS A 346 -10.36 13.32 -4.37
C HIS A 346 -11.53 13.11 -3.39
N GLY A 347 -12.66 13.79 -3.59
CA GLY A 347 -13.91 13.52 -2.86
C GLY A 347 -14.10 14.28 -1.54
N ARG A 348 -13.35 15.37 -1.31
CA ARG A 348 -13.52 16.24 -0.13
C ARG A 348 -13.56 17.71 -0.54
N ASP A 349 -14.41 18.50 0.11
CA ASP A 349 -14.32 19.96 -0.01
C ASP A 349 -13.22 20.51 0.92
N ALA A 350 -12.59 21.61 0.52
CA ALA A 350 -11.55 22.30 1.28
C ALA A 350 -11.89 23.79 1.43
N THR A 351 -11.58 24.36 2.60
CA THR A 351 -11.70 25.80 2.83
C THR A 351 -10.46 26.52 2.34
N VAL A 352 -10.63 27.50 1.46
CA VAL A 352 -9.51 28.30 0.93
C VAL A 352 -9.09 29.32 1.98
N ILE A 353 -7.85 29.19 2.46
CA ILE A 353 -7.18 30.14 3.35
C ILE A 353 -5.86 30.53 2.66
N GLY A 354 -5.86 31.73 2.08
CA GLY A 354 -4.71 32.27 1.37
C GLY A 354 -3.48 32.42 2.27
N ASP A 355 -2.30 32.40 1.65
CA ASP A 355 -1.05 32.58 2.39
C ASP A 355 -0.97 33.97 3.04
N PRO A 356 -0.39 34.07 4.25
CA PRO A 356 -0.11 35.36 4.86
C PRO A 356 1.04 36.07 4.13
N TYR A 357 1.14 37.38 4.34
CA TYR A 357 2.26 38.17 3.85
C TYR A 357 3.38 38.23 4.90
N GLU A 358 4.61 37.91 4.50
CA GLU A 358 5.80 38.04 5.36
C GLU A 358 6.27 39.49 5.52
N TYR A 359 5.95 40.33 4.53
CA TYR A 359 6.43 41.70 4.46
C TYR A 359 5.25 42.67 4.33
N PRO A 360 5.41 43.92 4.81
CA PRO A 360 4.45 44.97 4.53
C PRO A 360 4.24 45.13 3.02
N GLU A 361 3.02 45.50 2.64
CA GLU A 361 2.72 45.85 1.26
C GLU A 361 3.64 47.01 0.81
N ALA A 362 4.30 46.81 -0.32
CA ALA A 362 5.16 47.81 -0.95
C ALA A 362 4.66 48.09 -2.35
N LYS A 363 4.84 49.34 -2.82
CA LYS A 363 4.61 49.67 -4.22
C LYS A 363 5.53 48.80 -5.09
N PRO A 364 5.06 48.34 -6.27
CA PRO A 364 5.93 47.71 -7.25
C PRO A 364 7.15 48.61 -7.50
N HIS A 365 8.35 48.07 -7.24
CA HIS A 365 9.62 48.79 -7.33
C HIS A 365 10.53 48.24 -8.44
N PHE A 366 9.97 47.39 -9.31
CA PHE A 366 10.64 47.00 -10.54
C PHE A 366 10.56 48.17 -11.52
N GLU A 367 11.65 48.92 -11.66
CA GLU A 367 11.78 49.95 -12.69
C GLU A 367 12.02 49.27 -14.03
N TRP A 368 10.97 49.26 -14.86
CA TRP A 368 11.09 48.89 -16.26
C TRP A 368 12.00 49.91 -16.96
N THR A 369 13.13 49.46 -17.50
CA THR A 369 13.93 50.27 -18.42
C THR A 369 13.79 49.72 -19.83
N TRP A 370 13.67 50.63 -20.81
CA TRP A 370 13.63 50.29 -22.24
C TRP A 370 14.87 49.49 -22.68
N GLU A 371 16.00 49.67 -21.98
CA GLU A 371 17.27 48.96 -22.19
C GLU A 371 17.23 47.50 -21.75
N SER A 372 16.50 47.18 -20.67
CA SER A 372 16.41 45.80 -20.16
C SER A 372 15.55 44.90 -21.06
N GLY A 373 14.55 45.47 -21.72
CA GLY A 373 13.57 44.76 -22.55
C GLY A 373 12.69 43.76 -21.81
N VAL A 374 12.89 43.52 -20.50
CA VAL A 374 12.12 42.57 -19.69
C VAL A 374 10.72 43.12 -19.46
N ASN A 375 9.70 42.37 -19.86
CA ASN A 375 8.29 42.75 -19.67
C ASN A 375 7.46 41.63 -19.02
N LEU A 376 8.10 40.54 -18.61
CA LEU A 376 7.48 39.45 -17.86
C LEU A 376 8.45 38.88 -16.83
N LEU A 377 7.99 38.76 -15.59
CA LEU A 377 8.74 38.15 -14.50
C LEU A 377 8.14 36.77 -14.20
N TRP A 378 8.96 35.73 -14.25
CA TRP A 378 8.63 34.44 -13.65
C TRP A 378 9.34 34.33 -12.31
N TYR A 379 8.57 34.07 -11.25
CA TYR A 379 9.08 33.85 -9.91
C TYR A 379 8.64 32.48 -9.42
N GLY A 380 9.58 31.64 -8.99
CA GLY A 380 9.28 30.29 -8.51
C GLY A 380 10.52 29.47 -8.19
N HIS A 381 10.33 28.29 -7.62
CA HIS A 381 11.44 27.42 -7.21
C HIS A 381 12.19 26.84 -8.42
N ALA A 382 13.53 26.79 -8.35
CA ALA A 382 14.42 26.30 -9.41
C ALA A 382 14.02 24.93 -9.98
N VAL A 383 13.50 24.01 -9.14
CA VAL A 383 13.05 22.68 -9.56
C VAL A 383 11.91 22.75 -10.59
N ASN A 384 11.11 23.82 -10.55
CA ASN A 384 9.98 24.04 -11.45
C ASN A 384 10.37 24.84 -12.70
N LYS A 385 11.64 25.25 -12.87
CA LYS A 385 12.07 26.05 -14.02
C LYS A 385 11.76 25.36 -15.36
N HIS A 386 11.91 24.03 -15.42
CA HIS A 386 11.61 23.24 -16.63
C HIS A 386 10.14 23.36 -17.08
N SER A 387 9.22 23.72 -16.18
CA SER A 387 7.82 23.94 -16.54
C SER A 387 7.61 25.13 -17.49
N LEU A 388 8.58 26.05 -17.57
CA LEU A 388 8.56 27.15 -18.53
C LEU A 388 8.77 26.69 -19.98
N ASP A 389 9.48 25.58 -20.19
CA ASP A 389 9.83 25.10 -21.53
C ASP A 389 8.57 24.84 -22.37
N ARG A 390 7.48 24.43 -21.72
CA ARG A 390 6.18 24.16 -22.36
C ARG A 390 5.49 25.41 -22.92
N ILE A 391 5.82 26.60 -22.39
CA ILE A 391 5.16 27.87 -22.75
C ILE A 391 6.13 28.92 -23.31
N MET A 392 7.44 28.67 -23.30
CA MET A 392 8.43 29.68 -23.67
C MET A 392 8.23 30.19 -25.10
N GLY A 393 7.97 29.27 -26.06
CA GLY A 393 7.70 29.64 -27.44
C GLY A 393 6.46 30.54 -27.60
N ASP A 394 5.40 30.28 -26.84
CA ASP A 394 4.19 31.13 -26.86
C ASP A 394 4.45 32.52 -26.27
N LEU A 395 5.27 32.59 -25.22
CA LEU A 395 5.66 33.84 -24.58
C LEU A 395 6.51 34.68 -25.53
N GLU A 396 7.52 34.08 -26.17
CA GLU A 396 8.38 34.73 -27.16
C GLU A 396 7.58 35.20 -28.38
N TYR A 397 6.69 34.36 -28.90
CA TYR A 397 5.80 34.71 -30.03
C TYR A 397 4.92 35.92 -29.70
N LYS A 398 4.43 36.02 -28.46
CA LYS A 398 3.64 37.17 -27.97
C LYS A 398 4.50 38.39 -27.61
N GLY A 399 5.82 38.32 -27.79
CA GLY A 399 6.74 39.42 -27.52
C GLY A 399 7.08 39.59 -26.03
N TYR A 400 6.81 38.58 -25.19
CA TYR A 400 7.26 38.59 -23.81
C TYR A 400 8.73 38.20 -23.71
N ARG A 401 9.51 39.00 -22.99
CA ARG A 401 10.90 38.71 -22.59
C ARG A 401 10.91 38.38 -21.10
N VAL A 402 11.01 37.09 -20.81
CA VAL A 402 10.88 36.55 -19.45
C VAL A 402 12.19 36.71 -18.69
N ARG A 403 12.11 37.29 -17.49
CA ARG A 403 13.17 37.16 -16.47
C ARG A 403 12.76 36.08 -15.47
N VAL A 404 13.60 35.06 -15.34
CA VAL A 404 13.44 33.97 -14.36
C VAL A 404 14.13 34.39 -13.07
N VAL A 405 13.36 34.49 -11.99
CA VAL A 405 13.87 34.72 -10.63
C VAL A 405 13.49 33.51 -9.79
N SER A 406 14.50 32.84 -9.25
CA SER A 406 14.32 31.69 -8.36
C SER A 406 14.90 32.00 -6.99
N ASN A 407 14.29 31.41 -5.96
CA ASN A 407 14.93 31.22 -4.67
C ASN A 407 15.99 30.12 -4.72
#